data_AF-A0ABD0KX55-F1
#
_entry.id   AF-A0ABD0KX55-F1
#
_cell.length_a   1.000
_cell.length_b   1.000
_cell.length_c   1.000
_cell.angle_alpha   90.00
_cell.angle_beta   90.00
_cell.angle_gamma   90.00
#
_symmetry.space_group_name_H-M   'P 1'
#
loop_
_entity.id
_entity.type
_entity.pdbx_description
1 polymer ?
#
loop_
_entity_poly.entity_id
_entity_poly.type
_entity_poly.pdbx_seq_one_letter_code
_entity_poly.pdbx_strand_id
1 'polypeptide(L)'
;LFAGGMRTGPFDSRQQFQSVECFITAAPKSFIGLSLYRYQEKDFEVLMSLDYGTGECRTLKLGLLGSCSVGGNESTLASMKAVIDDRSEDGTQTYGCNATYYEAKVVTETYSISVPPIPPIP
;
A
#
# COMPACT_ATOMS: atom_id res chain seq x y z
N LEU A 1 8.11 18.70 -5.41
CA LEU A 1 7.89 17.48 -6.23
C LEU A 1 7.33 16.40 -5.33
N PHE A 2 6.27 15.74 -5.77
CA PHE A 2 5.75 14.55 -5.13
C PHE A 2 6.50 13.34 -5.72
N ALA A 3 7.01 12.45 -4.88
CA ALA A 3 7.74 11.26 -5.32
C ALA A 3 7.37 10.07 -4.43
N GLY A 4 6.90 9.00 -5.07
CA GLY A 4 6.44 7.81 -4.41
C GLY A 4 6.10 6.72 -5.42
N GLY A 5 5.60 5.61 -4.92
CA GLY A 5 5.23 4.48 -5.77
C GLY A 5 4.75 3.29 -4.97
N MET A 6 4.63 2.18 -5.70
CA MET A 6 4.33 0.88 -5.14
C MET A 6 5.37 -0.14 -5.56
N ARG A 7 5.61 -1.12 -4.70
CA ARG A 7 6.47 -2.26 -4.98
C ARG A 7 5.96 -3.51 -4.29
N THR A 8 6.32 -4.66 -4.83
CA THR A 8 6.16 -5.95 -4.16
C THR A 8 7.39 -6.26 -3.32
N GLY A 9 7.19 -6.85 -2.14
CA GLY A 9 8.29 -7.46 -1.38
C GLY A 9 8.64 -8.86 -1.91
N PRO A 10 9.64 -9.53 -1.32
CA PRO A 10 9.94 -10.92 -1.66
C PRO A 10 8.75 -11.83 -1.33
N PHE A 11 8.46 -12.77 -2.23
CA PHE A 11 7.49 -13.82 -2.00
C PHE A 11 8.04 -14.84 -0.99
N ASP A 12 7.29 -15.12 0.08
CA ASP A 12 7.63 -16.18 1.04
C ASP A 12 6.87 -17.46 0.66
N SER A 13 7.58 -18.38 0.00
CA SER A 13 7.00 -19.66 -0.43
C SER A 13 6.63 -20.60 0.71
N ARG A 14 7.18 -20.43 1.93
CA ARG A 14 6.85 -21.28 3.08
C ARG A 14 5.50 -20.90 3.68
N GLN A 15 5.19 -19.62 3.62
CA GLN A 15 3.98 -19.07 4.20
C GLN A 15 2.92 -18.70 3.15
N GLN A 16 3.27 -18.82 1.85
CA GLN A 16 2.43 -18.42 0.70
C GLN A 16 1.97 -16.96 0.78
N PHE A 17 2.87 -16.08 1.24
CA PHE A 17 2.55 -14.67 1.38
C PHE A 17 3.33 -13.83 0.38
N GLN A 18 2.61 -12.90 -0.24
CA GLN A 18 3.19 -11.80 -0.98
C GLN A 18 3.01 -10.53 -0.15
N SER A 19 3.92 -9.57 -0.28
CA SER A 19 3.71 -8.25 0.33
C SER A 19 3.66 -7.17 -0.73
N VAL A 20 2.80 -6.18 -0.50
CA VAL A 20 2.70 -4.96 -1.29
C VAL A 20 3.04 -3.79 -0.38
N GLU A 21 3.88 -2.89 -0.88
CA GLU A 21 4.33 -1.71 -0.17
C GLU A 21 4.04 -0.48 -1.00
N CYS A 22 3.36 0.47 -0.39
CA CYS A 22 3.30 1.85 -0.83
C CYS A 22 4.35 2.67 -0.09
N PHE A 23 5.09 3.50 -0.80
CA PHE A 23 6.13 4.34 -0.21
C PHE A 23 6.16 5.71 -0.85
N ILE A 24 6.48 6.72 -0.04
CA ILE A 24 6.70 8.11 -0.44
C ILE A 24 8.09 8.51 -0.02
N THR A 25 8.85 9.08 -0.94
CA THR A 25 10.21 9.57 -0.71
C THR A 25 10.25 11.10 -0.62
N ALA A 26 9.31 11.78 -1.27
CA ALA A 26 9.15 13.23 -1.15
C ALA A 26 7.66 13.62 -1.28
N ALA A 27 7.22 14.55 -0.44
CA ALA A 27 5.87 15.10 -0.47
C ALA A 27 5.89 16.59 -0.10
N PRO A 28 4.87 17.37 -0.46
CA PRO A 28 4.70 18.72 0.04
C PRO A 28 4.49 18.71 1.57
N LYS A 29 4.75 19.84 2.24
CA LYS A 29 4.59 19.98 3.70
C LYS A 29 3.17 19.68 4.20
N SER A 30 2.20 19.77 3.30
CA SER A 30 0.78 19.55 3.50
C SER A 30 0.35 18.10 3.25
N PHE A 31 1.31 17.16 3.25
CA PHE A 31 1.02 15.74 3.16
C PHE A 31 0.19 15.27 4.35
N ILE A 32 -0.90 14.56 4.04
CA ILE A 32 -1.89 14.09 5.02
C ILE A 32 -1.64 12.64 5.36
N GLY A 33 -1.39 11.79 4.36
CA GLY A 33 -1.34 10.36 4.59
C GLY A 33 -1.41 9.50 3.35
N LEU A 34 -1.45 8.20 3.60
CA LEU A 34 -1.55 7.14 2.59
C LEU A 34 -2.80 6.29 2.78
N SER A 35 -3.32 5.73 1.70
CA SER A 35 -4.36 4.70 1.73
C SER A 35 -4.04 3.63 0.70
N LEU A 36 -3.96 2.37 1.14
CA LEU A 36 -3.76 1.21 0.29
C LEU A 36 -5.11 0.55 0.03
N TYR A 37 -5.36 0.17 -1.21
CA TYR A 37 -6.58 -0.50 -1.62
C TYR A 37 -6.29 -1.65 -2.58
N ARG A 38 -7.26 -2.54 -2.67
CA ARG A 38 -7.33 -3.62 -3.65
C ARG A 38 -8.47 -3.32 -4.62
N TYR A 39 -8.16 -3.25 -5.91
CA TYR A 39 -9.18 -3.08 -6.93
C TYR A 39 -9.90 -4.41 -7.21
N GLN A 40 -11.21 -4.37 -7.31
CA GLN A 40 -12.06 -5.47 -7.75
C GLN A 40 -12.81 -5.01 -9.02
N GLU A 41 -13.36 -5.94 -9.80
CA GLU A 41 -13.97 -5.61 -11.12
C GLU A 41 -14.95 -4.44 -11.11
N LYS A 42 -15.63 -4.18 -9.98
CA LYS A 42 -16.64 -3.10 -9.86
C LYS A 42 -16.45 -2.20 -8.64
N ASP A 43 -15.41 -2.41 -7.84
CA ASP A 43 -15.25 -1.69 -6.57
C ASP A 43 -13.78 -1.62 -6.14
N PHE A 44 -13.50 -0.93 -5.05
CA PHE A 44 -12.22 -0.97 -4.37
C PHE A 44 -12.42 -1.26 -2.88
N GLU A 45 -11.55 -2.09 -2.32
CA GLU A 45 -11.52 -2.36 -0.89
C GLU A 45 -10.33 -1.62 -0.29
N VAL A 46 -10.59 -0.72 0.68
CA VAL A 46 -9.51 -0.07 1.43
C VAL A 46 -8.95 -1.09 2.43
N LEU A 47 -7.68 -1.40 2.29
CA LEU A 47 -6.98 -2.38 3.12
C LEU A 47 -6.43 -1.74 4.38
N MET A 48 -5.82 -0.58 4.23
CA MET A 48 -5.14 0.13 5.31
C MET A 48 -4.92 1.60 4.98
N SER A 49 -4.76 2.42 6.01
CA SER A 49 -4.46 3.84 5.91
C SER A 49 -3.39 4.26 6.91
N LEU A 50 -2.56 5.22 6.51
CA LEU A 50 -1.59 5.90 7.35
C LEU A 50 -1.97 7.37 7.44
N ASP A 51 -2.20 7.87 8.66
CA ASP A 51 -2.25 9.30 8.93
C ASP A 51 -0.83 9.79 9.24
N TYR A 52 -0.30 10.68 8.41
CA TYR A 52 1.08 11.15 8.53
C TYR A 52 1.28 12.09 9.73
N GLY A 53 0.26 12.87 10.10
CA GLY A 53 0.36 13.85 11.18
C GLY A 53 0.42 13.20 12.56
N THR A 54 -0.34 12.12 12.75
CA THR A 54 -0.39 11.34 13.99
C THR A 54 0.56 10.13 13.98
N GLY A 55 0.99 9.69 12.80
CA GLY A 55 1.69 8.43 12.61
C GLY A 55 0.80 7.20 12.78
N GLU A 56 -0.53 7.39 12.85
CA GLU A 56 -1.46 6.30 13.10
C GLU A 56 -1.64 5.42 11.86
N CYS A 57 -1.37 4.13 12.02
CA CYS A 57 -1.57 3.10 11.01
C CYS A 57 -2.83 2.31 11.33
N ARG A 58 -3.81 2.32 10.44
CA ARG A 58 -5.07 1.57 10.59
C ARG A 58 -5.15 0.48 9.53
N THR A 59 -5.25 -0.76 9.96
CA THR A 59 -5.67 -1.89 9.12
C THR A 59 -7.18 -2.02 9.17
N LEU A 60 -7.83 -1.90 8.02
CA LEU A 60 -9.29 -1.91 7.89
C LEU A 60 -9.83 -3.29 7.53
N LYS A 61 -9.00 -4.16 6.95
CA LYS A 61 -9.35 -5.54 6.63
C LYS A 61 -8.98 -6.52 7.74
N LEU A 62 -9.96 -7.27 8.23
CA LEU A 62 -9.75 -8.36 9.20
C LEU A 62 -8.81 -9.43 8.63
N GLY A 63 -7.82 -9.84 9.43
CA GLY A 63 -6.82 -10.85 9.05
C GLY A 63 -5.66 -10.34 8.20
N LEU A 64 -5.66 -9.07 7.79
CA LEU A 64 -4.53 -8.47 7.08
C LEU A 64 -3.42 -8.10 8.05
N LEU A 65 -2.21 -8.61 7.83
CA LEU A 65 -1.02 -8.14 8.52
C LEU A 65 -0.48 -6.93 7.78
N GLY A 66 -0.38 -5.80 8.48
CA GLY A 66 0.08 -4.55 7.92
C GLY A 66 1.02 -3.80 8.86
N SER A 67 1.89 -2.98 8.29
CA SER A 67 2.79 -2.10 9.02
C SER A 67 2.90 -0.78 8.29
N CYS A 68 3.00 0.33 9.03
CA CYS A 68 3.34 1.63 8.46
C CYS A 68 4.61 2.17 9.11
N SER A 69 5.31 3.05 8.41
CA SER A 69 6.42 3.80 8.96
C SER A 69 6.35 5.26 8.52
N VAL A 70 6.72 6.16 9.43
CA VAL A 70 6.90 7.59 9.17
C VAL A 70 8.33 7.93 9.56
N GLY A 71 9.09 8.52 8.64
CA GLY A 71 10.49 8.92 8.87
C GLY A 71 11.45 7.75 9.11
N GLY A 72 11.20 6.57 8.52
CA GLY A 72 11.96 5.35 8.81
C GLY A 72 13.43 5.37 8.32
N ASN A 73 13.76 6.16 7.29
CA ASN A 73 15.07 6.17 6.62
C ASN A 73 15.29 7.52 5.89
N GLU A 74 16.54 7.96 5.66
CA GLU A 74 16.84 9.23 4.95
C GLU A 74 16.19 9.34 3.56
N SER A 75 15.81 8.21 2.95
CA SER A 75 15.23 8.15 1.60
C SER A 75 13.72 7.87 1.57
N THR A 76 13.05 7.64 2.71
CA THR A 76 11.61 7.32 2.75
C THR A 76 10.91 8.13 3.82
N LEU A 77 10.03 9.01 3.37
CA LEU A 77 9.23 9.90 4.20
C LEU A 77 8.14 9.11 4.93
N ALA A 78 7.41 8.26 4.20
CA ALA A 78 6.35 7.43 4.74
C ALA A 78 6.23 6.15 3.92
N SER A 79 5.93 5.04 4.57
CA SER A 79 5.60 3.79 3.89
C SER A 79 4.48 3.03 4.59
N MET A 80 3.80 2.20 3.83
CA MET A 80 2.73 1.33 4.29
C MET A 80 2.82 0.02 3.53
N LYS A 81 2.99 -1.06 4.28
CA LYS A 81 3.19 -2.41 3.77
C LYS A 81 2.08 -3.31 4.27
N ALA A 82 1.43 -4.02 3.36
CA ALA A 82 0.50 -5.10 3.66
C ALA A 82 1.09 -6.43 3.23
N VAL A 83 0.89 -7.45 4.06
CA VAL A 83 1.06 -8.85 3.69
C VAL A 83 -0.29 -9.35 3.19
N ILE A 84 -0.31 -9.78 1.93
CA ILE A 84 -1.48 -10.31 1.25
C ILE A 84 -1.35 -11.85 1.22
N ASP A 85 -2.32 -12.50 1.84
CA ASP A 85 -2.55 -13.94 1.72
C ASP A 85 -3.38 -14.16 0.45
N ASP A 86 -2.70 -14.22 -0.69
CA ASP A 86 -3.37 -14.33 -1.99
C ASP A 86 -3.37 -15.78 -2.45
N ARG A 87 -4.21 -16.58 -1.79
CA ARG A 87 -4.65 -17.89 -2.31
C ARG A 87 -5.71 -17.74 -3.42
N SER A 88 -5.81 -16.58 -4.08
CA SER A 88 -6.73 -16.45 -5.20
C SER A 88 -6.25 -17.36 -6.33
N GLU A 89 -6.93 -18.50 -6.50
CA GLU A 89 -6.62 -19.49 -7.53
C GLU A 89 -6.75 -18.91 -8.96
N ASP A 90 -7.40 -17.75 -9.11
CA ASP A 90 -7.69 -17.15 -10.42
C ASP A 90 -7.36 -15.66 -10.49
N GLY A 91 -6.28 -15.36 -11.22
CA GLY A 91 -6.07 -14.05 -11.85
C GLY A 91 -5.06 -13.10 -11.18
N THR A 92 -4.64 -12.11 -11.97
CA THR A 92 -3.76 -11.02 -11.52
C THR A 92 -4.56 -10.02 -10.70
N GLN A 93 -4.12 -9.77 -9.47
CA GLN A 93 -4.78 -8.83 -8.56
C GLN A 93 -4.11 -7.46 -8.62
N THR A 94 -4.89 -6.39 -8.81
CA THR A 94 -4.35 -5.02 -8.81
C THR A 94 -4.56 -4.36 -7.46
N TYR A 95 -3.48 -3.81 -6.92
CA TYR A 95 -3.45 -3.00 -5.71
C TYR A 95 -3.12 -1.57 -6.09
N GLY A 96 -3.59 -0.62 -5.29
CA GLY A 96 -3.17 0.76 -5.46
C GLY A 96 -2.97 1.49 -4.15
N CYS A 97 -2.31 2.63 -4.26
CA CYS A 97 -1.99 3.51 -3.16
C CYS A 97 -2.36 4.94 -3.51
N ASN A 98 -3.12 5.56 -2.64
CA ASN A 98 -3.45 6.97 -2.68
C ASN A 98 -2.58 7.71 -1.70
N ALA A 99 -1.92 8.75 -2.20
CA ALA A 99 -1.15 9.66 -1.40
C ALA A 99 -1.82 11.03 -1.43
N THR A 100 -2.30 11.47 -0.27
CA THR A 100 -3.18 12.63 -0.17
C THR A 100 -2.47 13.80 0.48
N TYR A 101 -2.61 14.98 -0.10
CA TYR A 101 -2.04 16.22 0.41
C TYR A 101 -2.95 17.42 0.13
N TYR A 102 -2.77 18.49 0.90
CA TYR A 102 -3.49 19.74 0.70
C TYR A 102 -2.68 20.74 -0.14
N GLU A 103 -3.27 21.31 -1.17
CA GLU A 103 -2.78 22.56 -1.75
C GLU A 103 -3.87 23.62 -1.63
N ALA A 104 -4.36 24.17 -2.74
CA ALA A 104 -5.59 24.97 -2.75
C ALA A 104 -6.86 24.11 -2.53
N LYS A 105 -6.74 22.79 -2.74
CA LYS A 105 -7.75 21.76 -2.54
C LYS A 105 -7.09 20.44 -2.12
N VAL A 106 -7.89 19.45 -1.73
CA VAL A 106 -7.38 18.08 -1.54
C VAL A 106 -6.93 17.53 -2.89
N VAL A 107 -5.69 17.06 -2.94
CA VAL A 107 -5.11 16.37 -4.10
C VAL A 107 -4.73 14.95 -3.68
N THR A 108 -4.99 14.00 -4.57
CA THR A 108 -4.65 12.60 -4.38
C THR A 108 -3.85 12.11 -5.58
N GLU A 109 -2.64 11.64 -5.32
CA GLU A 109 -1.80 10.94 -6.28
C GLU A 109 -2.01 9.43 -6.13
N THR A 110 -2.23 8.75 -7.24
CA THR A 110 -2.55 7.32 -7.27
C THR A 110 -1.43 6.53 -7.93
N TYR A 111 -0.97 5.51 -7.22
CA TYR A 111 -0.03 4.51 -7.72
C TYR A 111 -0.73 3.15 -7.77
N SER A 112 -0.37 2.30 -8.71
CA SER A 112 -0.93 0.95 -8.81
C SER A 112 0.13 -0.08 -9.16
N ILE A 113 -0.05 -1.29 -8.67
CA ILE A 113 0.76 -2.46 -9.01
C ILE A 113 -0.14 -3.67 -9.22
N SER A 114 0.15 -4.44 -10.25
CA SER A 114 -0.51 -5.72 -10.51
C SER A 114 0.36 -6.85 -9.99
N VAL A 115 -0.22 -7.70 -9.16
CA VAL A 115 0.43 -8.84 -8.52
C VAL A 115 -0.11 -10.11 -9.15
N PRO A 116 0.73 -10.95 -9.78
CA PRO A 116 0.29 -12.21 -10.35
C PRO A 116 -0.11 -13.19 -9.24
N PRO A 117 -0.93 -14.21 -9.56
CA PRO A 117 -1.34 -15.22 -8.59
C PRO A 117 -0.14 -15.98 -8.05
N ILE A 118 -0.22 -16.38 -6.79
CA ILE A 118 0.80 -17.17 -6.12
C ILE A 118 0.74 -18.61 -6.67
N PRO A 119 1.84 -19.15 -7.22
CA PRO A 119 1.81 -20.52 -7.74
C PRO A 119 1.58 -21.52 -6.60
N PRO A 120 0.79 -22.59 -6.83
CA PRO A 120 0.59 -23.63 -5.84
C PRO A 120 1.92 -24.33 -5.52
N ILE A 121 2.14 -24.67 -4.25
CA ILE A 121 3.28 -25.48 -3.81
C ILE A 121 3.01 -26.94 -4.23
N PRO A 122 3.95 -27.62 -4.91
CA PRO A 122 3.82 -29.04 -5.28
C PRO A 122 3.85 -29.99 -4.08
#